data_AF-A0A7S4TBR5-F1
#
_entry.id   AF-A0A7S4TBR5-F1
#
_cell.length_a   1.000
_cell.length_b   1.000
_cell.length_c   1.000
_cell.angle_alpha   90.00
_cell.angle_beta   90.00
_cell.angle_gamma   90.00
#
_symmetry.space_group_name_H-M   'P 1'
#
loop_
_entity.id
_entity.type
_entity.pdbx_description
1 polymer ?
#
loop_
_entity_poly.entity_id
_entity_poly.type
_entity_poly.pdbx_seq_one_letter_code
_entity_poly.pdbx_strand_id
1 'polypeptide(L)'
;TSAKYEPFWLKPILDPSPPSSYGAEVSLVSGLAAMDKLMPAVAGVGGLYVASKIIPVMYRWELIPGVGSPEYQAKAKTIRYDHYTEGIVYSPYDTGDPVREMPAASANKMYLRQKGGGWKFQSEM
;
A
#
# COMPACT_ATOMS: atom_id res chain seq x y z
N THR A 1 59.45 16.01 -23.80
CA THR A 1 59.04 15.06 -22.76
C THR A 1 57.53 15.13 -22.60
N SER A 2 56.79 14.19 -23.20
CA SER A 2 55.34 14.05 -23.04
C SER A 2 55.05 12.57 -22.83
N ALA A 3 54.50 12.24 -21.66
CA ALA A 3 54.19 10.88 -21.25
C ALA A 3 52.82 10.48 -21.79
N LYS A 4 52.80 9.44 -22.63
CA LYS A 4 51.57 8.81 -23.12
C LYS A 4 50.97 7.97 -21.98
N TYR A 5 49.80 8.36 -21.52
CA TYR A 5 48.98 7.54 -20.61
C TYR A 5 48.17 6.55 -21.46
N GLU A 6 48.49 5.26 -21.33
CA GLU A 6 47.69 4.17 -21.87
C GLU A 6 46.53 3.87 -20.89
N PRO A 7 45.26 3.84 -21.35
CA PRO A 7 44.12 3.57 -20.49
C PRO A 7 44.08 2.10 -20.04
N PHE A 8 43.94 1.90 -18.73
CA PHE A 8 43.94 0.62 -18.01
C PHE A 8 42.92 -0.43 -18.51
N TRP A 9 41.92 -0.02 -19.28
CA TRP A 9 40.80 -0.84 -19.74
C TRP A 9 41.11 -1.70 -20.98
N LEU A 10 42.31 -1.59 -21.55
CA LEU A 10 42.77 -2.37 -22.72
C LEU A 10 43.61 -3.61 -22.35
N LYS A 11 43.51 -4.13 -21.11
CA LYS A 11 44.10 -5.44 -20.80
C LYS A 11 43.14 -6.56 -21.24
N PRO A 12 43.49 -7.35 -22.27
CA PRO A 12 42.73 -8.56 -22.58
C PRO A 12 42.86 -9.54 -21.40
N ILE A 13 41.73 -9.86 -20.77
CA ILE A 13 41.60 -10.94 -19.80
C ILE A 13 41.63 -12.25 -20.62
N LEU A 14 42.85 -12.73 -20.90
CA LEU A 14 43.10 -14.02 -21.52
C LEU A 14 43.87 -14.86 -20.51
N ASP A 15 43.13 -15.69 -19.77
CA ASP A 15 43.60 -17.01 -19.36
C ASP A 15 42.38 -17.92 -19.16
N PRO A 16 41.99 -18.72 -20.18
CA PRO A 16 40.99 -19.75 -20.04
C PRO A 16 41.69 -21.08 -19.71
N SER A 17 42.19 -21.23 -18.49
CA SER A 17 42.51 -22.55 -17.96
C SER A 17 41.61 -22.84 -16.76
N PRO A 18 40.57 -23.69 -16.90
CA PRO A 18 39.82 -24.14 -15.74
C PRO A 18 40.74 -25.01 -14.87
N PRO A 19 40.86 -24.75 -13.55
CA PRO A 19 41.60 -25.64 -12.68
C PRO A 19 40.91 -27.01 -12.67
N SER A 20 41.65 -28.04 -13.10
CA SER A 20 41.26 -29.44 -13.07
C SER A 20 41.25 -29.97 -11.64
N SER A 21 40.19 -29.69 -10.90
CA SER A 21 39.93 -30.34 -9.60
C SER A 21 38.49 -30.83 -9.55
N TYR A 22 38.19 -31.84 -10.37
CA TYR A 22 37.02 -32.70 -10.19
C TYR A 22 37.38 -33.76 -9.16
N GLY A 23 37.04 -33.51 -7.90
CA GLY A 23 37.40 -34.39 -6.81
C GLY A 23 36.66 -34.09 -5.51
N ALA A 24 35.34 -33.88 -5.58
CA ALA A 24 34.44 -33.96 -4.42
C ALA A 24 32.95 -33.96 -4.83
N GLU A 25 32.57 -34.74 -5.86
CA GLU A 25 31.15 -34.94 -6.18
C GLU A 25 30.68 -36.33 -5.72
N VAL A 26 30.49 -36.52 -4.41
CA VAL A 26 29.58 -37.58 -3.92
C VAL A 26 28.99 -37.13 -2.58
N SER A 27 27.74 -36.61 -2.58
CA SER A 27 26.73 -36.73 -1.50
C SER A 27 25.64 -35.64 -1.50
N LEU A 28 25.71 -34.57 -2.31
CA LEU A 28 24.69 -33.50 -2.29
C LEU A 28 23.38 -33.82 -3.05
N VAL A 29 23.39 -34.80 -3.95
CA VAL A 29 22.24 -35.07 -4.84
C VAL A 29 21.05 -35.74 -4.12
N SER A 30 21.29 -36.55 -3.09
CA SER A 30 20.19 -37.17 -2.30
C SER A 30 19.47 -36.18 -1.38
N GLY A 31 20.14 -35.11 -0.93
CA GLY A 31 19.50 -34.06 -0.13
C GLY A 31 18.58 -33.15 -0.95
N LEU A 32 18.91 -32.93 -2.22
CA LEU A 32 18.13 -32.08 -3.14
C LEU A 32 16.77 -32.71 -3.48
N ALA A 33 16.72 -34.02 -3.72
CA ALA A 33 15.45 -34.70 -4.03
C ALA A 33 14.44 -34.69 -2.87
N ALA A 34 14.91 -34.61 -1.62
CA ALA A 34 14.06 -34.43 -0.44
C ALA A 34 13.64 -32.96 -0.26
N MET A 35 14.54 -32.00 -0.56
CA MET A 35 14.24 -30.56 -0.51
C MET A 35 13.16 -30.15 -1.51
N ASP A 36 13.11 -30.76 -2.70
CA ASP A 36 12.09 -30.46 -3.71
C ASP A 36 10.65 -30.74 -3.25
N LYS A 37 10.47 -31.66 -2.29
CA LYS A 37 9.17 -31.95 -1.68
C LYS A 37 8.93 -31.16 -0.40
N LEU A 38 9.99 -30.81 0.32
CA LEU A 38 9.90 -30.05 1.57
C LEU A 38 9.56 -28.58 1.29
N MET A 39 10.14 -27.99 0.24
CA MET A 39 9.98 -26.57 -0.08
C MET A 39 8.52 -26.16 -0.37
N PRO A 40 7.73 -26.91 -1.16
CA PRO A 40 6.31 -26.61 -1.36
C PRO A 40 5.49 -26.70 -0.06
N ALA A 41 5.82 -27.65 0.82
CA ALA A 41 5.13 -27.80 2.10
C ALA A 41 5.40 -26.60 3.02
N VAL A 42 6.67 -26.18 3.14
CA VAL A 42 7.05 -24.99 3.91
C VAL A 42 6.43 -23.72 3.32
N ALA A 43 6.45 -23.57 1.99
CA ALA A 43 5.81 -22.46 1.31
C ALA A 43 4.28 -22.44 1.54
N GLY A 44 3.62 -23.60 1.50
CA GLY A 44 2.19 -23.73 1.77
C GLY A 44 1.83 -23.32 3.19
N VAL A 45 2.56 -23.82 4.19
CA VAL A 45 2.35 -23.45 5.59
C VAL A 45 2.66 -21.97 5.83
N GLY A 46 3.75 -21.46 5.27
CA GLY A 46 4.12 -20.05 5.35
C GLY A 46 3.06 -19.14 4.72
N GLY A 47 2.52 -19.52 3.56
CA GLY A 47 1.44 -18.80 2.89
C GLY A 47 0.16 -18.74 3.72
N LEU A 48 -0.26 -19.87 4.32
CA LEU A 48 -1.42 -19.91 5.22
C LEU A 48 -1.20 -19.05 6.47
N TYR A 49 0.01 -19.06 7.03
CA TYR A 49 0.34 -18.23 8.18
C TYR A 49 0.24 -16.73 7.85
N VAL A 50 0.80 -16.31 6.72
CA VAL A 50 0.70 -14.91 6.27
C VAL A 50 -0.75 -14.52 5.99
N ALA A 51 -1.51 -15.37 5.30
CA ALA A 51 -2.93 -15.14 5.04
C ALA A 51 -3.73 -14.97 6.35
N SER A 52 -3.43 -15.78 7.37
CA SER A 52 -4.08 -15.68 8.69
C SER A 52 -3.89 -14.32 9.38
N LYS A 53 -2.80 -13.60 9.07
CA LYS A 53 -2.51 -12.27 9.62
C LYS A 53 -3.05 -11.14 8.75
N ILE A 54 -3.06 -11.31 7.43
CA ILE A 54 -3.51 -10.27 6.48
C ILE A 54 -5.04 -10.19 6.44
N ILE A 55 -5.73 -11.33 6.45
CA ILE A 55 -7.21 -11.39 6.37
C ILE A 55 -7.91 -10.52 7.44
N PRO A 56 -7.55 -10.56 8.75
CA PRO A 56 -8.22 -9.72 9.74
C PRO A 56 -7.95 -8.22 9.54
N VAL A 57 -6.78 -7.84 9.03
CA VAL A 57 -6.47 -6.44 8.71
C VAL A 57 -7.34 -5.97 7.55
N MET A 58 -7.40 -6.75 6.47
CA MET A 58 -8.27 -6.46 5.32
C MET A 58 -9.75 -6.39 5.71
N TYR A 59 -10.20 -7.26 6.61
CA TYR A 59 -11.59 -7.26 7.11
C TYR A 59 -11.90 -5.99 7.90
N ARG A 60 -10.96 -5.55 8.75
CA ARG A 60 -11.12 -4.32 9.54
C ARG A 60 -11.04 -3.06 8.67
N TRP A 61 -10.27 -3.11 7.59
CA TRP A 61 -10.10 -2.00 6.64
C TRP A 61 -11.12 -2.03 5.50
N GLU A 62 -12.10 -2.95 5.55
CA GLU A 62 -13.20 -3.04 4.57
C GLU A 62 -12.70 -3.21 3.12
N LEU A 63 -11.52 -3.81 2.94
CA LEU A 63 -10.88 -4.01 1.63
C LEU A 63 -11.52 -5.15 0.82
N ILE A 64 -12.40 -5.95 1.43
CA ILE A 64 -13.05 -7.09 0.78
C ILE A 64 -14.40 -6.62 0.22
N PRO A 65 -14.55 -6.51 -1.11
CA PRO A 65 -15.80 -6.08 -1.71
C PRO A 65 -16.93 -7.04 -1.33
N GLY A 66 -18.08 -6.50 -0.94
CA GLY A 66 -19.27 -7.28 -0.59
C GLY A 66 -19.32 -7.83 0.84
N VAL A 67 -18.27 -7.64 1.67
CA VAL A 67 -18.27 -8.08 3.07
C VAL A 67 -18.02 -6.90 4.01
N GLY A 68 -19.09 -6.43 4.66
CA GLY A 68 -19.00 -5.36 5.66
C GLY A 68 -18.69 -5.92 7.06
N SER A 69 -17.63 -5.41 7.70
CA SER A 69 -17.33 -5.73 9.10
C SER A 69 -18.46 -5.29 10.04
N PRO A 70 -18.58 -5.85 11.26
CA PRO A 70 -19.60 -5.41 12.22
C PRO A 70 -19.43 -3.93 12.59
N GLU A 71 -18.18 -3.45 12.63
CA GLU A 71 -17.85 -2.03 12.85
C GLU A 71 -18.36 -1.16 11.70
N TYR A 72 -18.16 -1.59 10.44
CA TYR A 72 -18.71 -0.92 9.26
C TYR A 72 -20.23 -0.81 9.37
N GLN A 73 -20.91 -1.93 9.63
CA GLN A 73 -22.37 -1.95 9.71
C GLN A 73 -22.89 -1.07 10.85
N ALA A 74 -22.18 -1.02 11.98
CA ALA A 74 -22.52 -0.12 13.08
C ALA A 74 -22.39 1.36 12.65
N LYS A 75 -21.30 1.73 11.96
CA LYS A 75 -21.11 3.09 11.42
C LYS A 75 -22.13 3.42 10.33
N ALA A 76 -22.37 2.51 9.39
CA ALA A 76 -23.32 2.69 8.30
C ALA A 76 -24.75 2.96 8.80
N LYS A 77 -25.14 2.35 9.94
CA LYS A 77 -26.43 2.64 10.60
C LYS A 77 -26.52 4.06 11.18
N THR A 78 -25.38 4.69 11.49
CA THR A 78 -25.35 6.09 11.95
C THR A 78 -25.36 7.09 10.81
N ILE A 79 -25.06 6.65 9.58
CA ILE A 79 -25.10 7.53 8.41
C ILE A 79 -26.57 7.79 8.07
N ARG A 80 -26.99 9.03 8.30
CA ARG A 80 -28.32 9.54 7.96
C ARG A 80 -28.33 9.99 6.51
N TYR A 81 -28.88 9.16 5.63
CA TYR A 81 -29.03 9.48 4.21
C TYR A 81 -30.22 10.41 3.95
N ASP A 82 -31.09 10.66 4.92
CA ASP A 82 -32.31 11.44 4.80
C ASP A 82 -32.10 12.97 4.77
N HIS A 83 -30.88 13.47 5.04
CA HIS A 83 -30.54 14.89 4.99
C HIS A 83 -30.15 15.39 3.58
N TYR A 84 -30.96 15.10 2.55
CA TYR A 84 -30.69 15.57 1.18
C TYR A 84 -30.86 17.08 0.99
N THR A 85 -31.60 17.75 1.88
CA THR A 85 -31.90 19.19 1.82
C THR A 85 -31.01 20.05 2.73
N GLU A 86 -30.41 19.46 3.76
CA GLU A 86 -29.64 20.15 4.81
C GLU A 86 -28.16 19.74 4.85
N GLY A 87 -27.80 18.64 4.17
CA GLY A 87 -26.44 18.11 4.13
C GLY A 87 -25.52 18.89 3.18
N ILE A 88 -24.21 18.73 3.39
CA ILE A 88 -23.19 19.15 2.43
C ILE A 88 -23.49 18.41 1.13
N VAL A 89 -24.09 19.11 0.16
CA VAL A 89 -24.41 18.55 -1.14
C VAL A 89 -23.09 18.17 -1.81
N TYR A 90 -22.80 16.88 -1.88
CA TYR A 90 -21.92 16.38 -2.92
C TYR A 90 -22.59 16.79 -4.22
N SER A 91 -21.95 17.68 -5.00
CA SER A 91 -22.48 18.09 -6.29
C SER A 91 -22.81 16.83 -7.09
N PRO A 92 -24.11 16.50 -7.29
CA PRO A 92 -24.48 15.24 -7.94
C PRO A 92 -24.07 15.25 -9.42
N TYR A 93 -23.73 16.43 -9.93
CA TYR A 93 -23.02 16.64 -11.17
C TYR A 93 -21.63 17.17 -10.85
N ASP A 94 -20.66 16.27 -10.71
CA ASP A 94 -19.29 16.62 -11.06
C ASP A 94 -19.26 16.76 -12.59
N THR A 95 -19.77 17.88 -13.09
CA THR A 95 -19.78 18.21 -14.53
C THR A 95 -18.37 18.44 -15.09
N GLY A 96 -17.32 18.12 -14.31
CA GLY A 96 -15.92 18.34 -14.62
C GLY A 96 -15.43 19.76 -14.33
N ASP A 97 -16.35 20.68 -13.97
CA ASP A 97 -15.98 22.04 -13.57
C ASP A 97 -16.22 22.19 -12.06
N PRO A 98 -15.15 22.22 -11.24
CA PRO A 98 -15.27 22.35 -9.80
C PRO A 98 -15.96 23.68 -9.47
N VAL A 99 -16.84 23.66 -8.47
CA VAL A 99 -17.44 24.89 -7.93
C VAL A 99 -16.31 25.80 -7.43
N ARG A 100 -16.01 26.87 -8.19
CA ARG A 100 -14.88 27.77 -7.91
C ARG A 100 -15.22 28.84 -6.88
N GLU A 101 -16.50 29.03 -6.60
CA GLU A 101 -17.00 30.10 -5.76
C GLU A 101 -17.95 29.54 -4.69
N MET A 102 -17.73 29.96 -3.44
CA MET A 102 -18.58 29.55 -2.33
C MET A 102 -19.97 30.18 -2.48
N PRO A 103 -21.07 29.39 -2.46
CA PRO A 103 -22.41 29.95 -2.57
C PRO A 103 -22.70 30.90 -1.40
N ALA A 104 -23.35 32.03 -1.69
CA ALA A 104 -23.58 33.10 -0.71
C ALA A 104 -24.36 32.62 0.53
N ALA A 105 -25.22 31.61 0.38
CA ALA A 105 -25.97 31.01 1.49
C ALA A 105 -25.08 30.27 2.50
N SER A 106 -23.92 29.77 2.07
CA SER A 106 -22.96 29.04 2.90
C SER A 106 -21.87 29.95 3.49
N ALA A 107 -21.74 31.18 2.99
CA ALA A 107 -20.76 32.13 3.50
C ALA A 107 -20.99 32.43 4.99
N ASN A 108 -19.93 32.41 5.79
CA ASN A 108 -19.94 32.68 7.23
C ASN A 108 -20.75 31.69 8.09
N LYS A 109 -21.14 30.52 7.56
CA LYS A 109 -21.88 29.49 8.31
C LYS A 109 -21.00 28.37 8.87
N MET A 110 -19.67 28.47 8.75
CA MET A 110 -18.77 27.48 9.34
C MET A 110 -18.74 27.58 10.86
N TYR A 111 -18.90 26.45 11.55
CA TYR A 111 -18.74 26.33 12.99
C TYR A 111 -17.25 26.12 13.32
N LEU A 112 -16.60 27.15 13.84
CA LEU A 112 -15.15 27.19 14.02
C LEU A 112 -14.79 27.04 15.50
N ARG A 113 -13.74 26.26 15.76
CA ARG A 113 -13.17 26.12 17.11
C ARG A 113 -12.23 27.28 17.39
N GLN A 114 -12.53 28.05 18.44
CA GLN A 114 -11.70 29.16 18.89
C GLN A 114 -10.44 28.67 19.60
N LYS A 115 -9.36 29.46 19.49
CA LYS A 115 -8.07 29.19 20.16
C LYS A 115 -8.22 29.09 21.69
N GLY A 116 -9.19 29.80 22.28
CA GLY A 116 -9.49 29.79 23.71
C GLY A 116 -10.33 28.61 24.21
N GLY A 117 -10.69 27.66 23.33
CA GLY A 117 -11.59 26.56 23.71
C GLY A 117 -13.04 27.02 23.72
N GLY A 118 -13.68 26.94 22.55
CA GLY A 118 -15.10 27.25 22.37
C GLY A 118 -15.46 27.04 20.91
N TRP A 119 -16.72 26.79 20.63
CA TRP A 119 -17.20 26.70 19.26
C TRP A 119 -18.15 27.87 19.00
N LYS A 120 -17.94 28.58 17.89
CA LYS A 120 -18.82 29.67 17.45
C LYS A 120 -18.98 29.62 15.94
N PHE A 121 -20.10 30.11 15.44
CA PHE A 121 -20.23 30.32 13.99
C PHE A 121 -19.33 31.46 13.55
N GLN A 122 -18.79 31.37 12.32
CA GLN A 122 -17.99 32.44 11.73
C GLN A 122 -18.77 33.76 11.64
N SER A 123 -20.10 33.72 11.48
CA SER A 123 -20.94 34.93 11.53
C SER A 123 -21.03 35.60 12.91
N GLU A 124 -20.62 34.92 13.97
CA GLU A 124 -20.67 35.39 15.37
C GLU A 124 -19.26 35.69 15.93
N MET A 125 -18.23 35.54 15.10
CA MET A 125 -16.85 35.92 15.40
C MET A 125 -16.60 37.38 15.03
#